data_AF-A0A8T4J287-F1
#
_entry.id   AF-A0A8T4J287-F1
#
_cell.length_a   1.000
_cell.length_b   1.000
_cell.length_c   1.000
_cell.angle_alpha   90.00
_cell.angle_beta   90.00
_cell.angle_gamma   90.00
#
_symmetry.space_group_name_H-M   'P 1'
#
loop_
_entity.id
_entity.type
_entity.pdbx_description
1 polymer ?
#
loop_
_entity_poly.entity_id
_entity_poly.type
_entity_poly.pdbx_seq_one_letter_code
_entity_poly.pdbx_strand_id
1 'polypeptide(L)' 'MNPRTRTTVSLPVDLVAHARAASDGNLSAYIERALRAQQLRDAAPAVRAWREQAASDAEELADIFGEDVA' A
#
# COMPACT_ATOMS: atom_id res chain seq x y z
N MET A 1 22.14 8.78 -1.17
CA MET A 1 21.09 9.77 -0.80
C MET A 1 19.88 9.53 -1.67
N ASN A 2 18.70 9.27 -1.09
CA ASN A 2 17.47 9.22 -1.89
C ASN A 2 17.09 10.65 -2.31
N PRO A 3 16.69 10.89 -3.58
CA PRO A 3 16.24 12.21 -4.00
C PRO A 3 15.00 12.60 -3.18
N ARG A 4 15.02 13.81 -2.61
CA ARG A 4 13.88 14.36 -1.86
C ARG A 4 13.21 15.44 -2.70
N THR A 5 11.90 15.30 -2.87
CA THR A 5 11.06 16.29 -3.56
C THR A 5 10.36 17.16 -2.52
N ARG A 6 10.43 18.47 -2.69
CA ARG A 6 9.69 19.41 -1.83
C ARG A 6 8.32 19.67 -2.43
N THR A 7 7.27 19.27 -1.73
CA THR A 7 5.88 19.49 -2.12
C THR A 7 5.21 20.41 -1.10
N THR A 8 4.49 21.42 -1.58
CA THR A 8 3.69 22.32 -0.74
C THR A 8 2.22 22.05 -1.01
N VAL A 9 1.43 21.87 0.05
CA VAL A 9 -0.01 21.64 -0.03
C VAL A 9 -0.74 22.61 0.89
N SER A 10 -1.90 23.07 0.46
CA SER A 10 -2.78 23.89 1.29
C SER A 10 -3.80 22.99 1.96
N LEU A 11 -3.95 23.13 3.28
CA LEU A 11 -4.88 22.36 4.08
C LEU A 11 -5.69 23.30 4.99
N PRO A 12 -6.93 22.93 5.33
CA PRO A 12 -7.69 23.54 6.41
C PRO A 12 -6.87 23.66 7.70
N VAL A 13 -7.08 24.77 8.43
CA VAL A 13 -6.27 25.12 9.62
C VAL A 13 -6.37 24.10 10.74
N ASP A 14 -7.55 23.50 10.91
CA ASP A 14 -7.84 22.44 11.87
C ASP A 14 -7.04 21.16 11.55
N LEU A 15 -6.97 20.78 10.28
CA LEU A 15 -6.17 19.62 9.85
C LEU A 15 -4.67 19.86 10.06
N VAL A 16 -4.18 21.08 9.80
CA VAL A 16 -2.78 21.45 10.06
C VAL A 16 -2.49 21.40 11.56
N ALA A 17 -3.38 21.91 12.40
CA ALA A 17 -3.22 21.89 13.85
C ALA A 17 -3.17 20.45 14.38
N HIS A 18 -4.09 19.60 13.93
CA HIS A 18 -4.12 18.19 14.30
C HIS A 18 -2.84 17.46 13.88
N ALA A 19 -2.42 17.61 12.62
CA ALA A 19 -1.22 16.95 12.11
C ALA A 19 0.04 17.39 12.85
N ARG A 20 0.15 18.68 13.21
CA ARG A 20 1.26 19.20 14.03
C ARG A 20 1.29 18.54 15.41
N ALA A 21 0.15 18.49 16.10
CA ALA A 21 0.05 17.86 17.42
C ALA A 21 0.41 16.36 17.37
N ALA A 22 -0.04 15.64 16.35
CA ALA A 22 0.24 14.21 16.18
C ALA A 22 1.67 13.90 15.69
N SER A 23 2.37 14.89 15.13
CA SER A 23 3.69 14.69 14.49
C SER A 23 4.88 14.66 15.45
N ASP A 24 4.67 14.97 16.73
CA ASP A 24 5.74 15.07 17.74
C ASP A 24 6.94 15.92 17.28
N GLY A 25 6.64 17.01 16.57
CA GLY A 25 7.65 17.94 16.03
C GLY A 25 8.24 17.58 14.66
N ASN A 26 7.91 16.41 14.07
CA ASN A 26 8.38 16.02 12.73
C ASN A 26 7.23 15.72 11.77
N LEU A 27 6.65 16.78 11.21
CA LEU A 27 5.53 16.70 10.28
C LEU A 27 5.86 15.94 8.99
N SER A 28 7.07 16.07 8.47
CA SER A 28 7.50 15.38 7.24
C SER A 28 7.53 13.86 7.45
N ALA A 29 8.10 13.38 8.55
CA ALA A 29 8.13 11.95 8.86
C ALA A 29 6.73 11.40 9.18
N TYR A 30 5.91 12.19 9.86
CA TYR A 30 4.51 11.84 10.12
C TYR A 30 3.72 11.63 8.82
N ILE A 31 3.83 12.58 7.88
CA ILE A 31 3.17 12.50 6.57
C ILE A 31 3.73 11.33 5.76
N GLU A 32 5.06 11.13 5.73
CA GLU A 32 5.67 10.00 5.02
C GLU A 32 5.13 8.64 5.51
N ARG A 33 5.03 8.47 6.83
CA ARG A 33 4.47 7.25 7.44
C ARG A 33 2.99 7.08 7.09
N ALA A 34 2.21 8.16 7.16
CA ALA A 34 0.79 8.14 6.83
C ALA A 34 0.55 7.77 5.34
N LEU A 35 1.32 8.37 4.42
CA LEU A 35 1.25 8.07 3.00
C LEU A 35 1.65 6.63 2.69
N ARG A 36 2.73 6.12 3.30
CA ARG A 36 3.12 4.72 3.13
C ARG A 36 2.04 3.77 3.61
N ALA A 37 1.44 4.03 4.77
CA ALA A 37 0.34 3.23 5.29
C ALA A 37 -0.89 3.27 4.37
N GLN A 38 -1.19 4.43 3.78
CA GLN A 38 -2.28 4.56 2.81
C GLN A 38 -1.99 3.76 1.54
N GLN A 39 -0.79 3.88 0.97
CA GLN A 39 -0.38 3.12 -0.21
C GLN A 39 -0.48 1.60 0.00
N LEU A 40 -0.13 1.11 1.19
CA LEU A 40 -0.28 -0.30 1.53
C LEU A 40 -1.76 -0.72 1.60
N ARG A 41 -2.63 0.13 2.15
CA ARG A 41 -4.08 -0.11 2.17
C ARG A 41 -4.66 -0.12 0.76
N ASP A 42 -4.25 0.82 -0.08
CA ASP A 42 -4.71 0.93 -1.46
C ASP A 42 -4.21 -0.24 -2.32
N ALA A 43 -3.04 -0.78 -2.02
CA ALA A 43 -2.48 -1.96 -2.68
C ALA A 43 -3.12 -3.29 -2.22
N ALA A 44 -3.72 -3.34 -1.03
CA ALA A 44 -4.24 -4.59 -0.46
C ALA A 44 -5.28 -5.30 -1.35
N PRO A 45 -6.25 -4.61 -1.98
CA PRO A 45 -7.19 -5.26 -2.92
C PRO A 45 -6.50 -5.85 -4.15
N ALA A 46 -5.53 -5.13 -4.73
CA ALA A 46 -4.79 -5.60 -5.90
C ALA A 46 -3.94 -6.84 -5.58
N VAL A 47 -3.27 -6.84 -4.42
CA VAL A 47 -2.52 -8.00 -3.93
C VAL A 47 -3.43 -9.19 -3.67
N ARG A 48 -4.63 -8.95 -3.12
CA ARG A 48 -5.63 -10.01 -2.89
C ARG A 48 -6.13 -10.61 -4.19
N ALA A 49 -6.51 -9.78 -5.15
CA ALA A 49 -6.98 -10.24 -6.46
C ALA A 49 -5.90 -11.04 -7.20
N TRP A 50 -4.64 -10.60 -7.14
CA TRP A 50 -3.52 -11.35 -7.69
C TRP A 50 -3.35 -12.72 -7.04
N ARG A 51 -3.49 -12.84 -5.71
CA ARG A 51 -3.42 -14.13 -5.01
C ARG A 51 -4.56 -15.06 -5.38
N GLU A 52 -5.77 -14.53 -5.51
CA GLU A 52 -6.96 -15.31 -5.91
C GLU A 52 -6.79 -15.81 -7.35
N GLN A 53 -6.30 -14.98 -8.27
CA GLN A 53 -5.99 -15.41 -9.64
C GLN A 53 -4.89 -16.47 -9.67
N ALA A 54 -3.79 -16.25 -8.95
CA ALA A 54 -2.69 -17.22 -8.92
C ALA A 54 -3.11 -18.58 -8.31
N ALA A 55 -4.05 -18.59 -7.37
CA ALA A 55 -4.63 -19.83 -6.85
C ALA A 55 -5.51 -20.53 -7.90
N SER A 56 -6.34 -19.77 -8.63
CA SER A 56 -7.14 -20.29 -9.75
C SER A 56 -6.26 -20.89 -10.85
N ASP A 57 -5.19 -20.18 -11.24
CA ASP A 57 -4.25 -20.67 -12.26
C ASP A 57 -3.54 -21.96 -11.80
N ALA A 58 -3.23 -22.08 -10.51
CA ALA A 58 -2.61 -23.28 -9.95
C ALA A 58 -3.59 -24.47 -9.91
N GLU A 59 -4.88 -24.24 -9.64
CA GLU A 59 -5.92 -25.27 -9.72
C GLU A 59 -6.12 -25.75 -11.16
N GLU A 60 -6.15 -24.83 -12.14
CA GLU A 60 -6.24 -25.18 -13.57
C GLU A 60 -5.04 -26.00 -14.05
N LEU A 61 -3.82 -25.64 -13.62
CA LEU A 61 -2.62 -26.42 -13.94
C LEU A 61 -2.64 -27.82 -13.29
N ALA A 62 -3.18 -27.95 -12.07
CA ALA A 62 -3.33 -29.24 -11.42
C ALA A 62 -4.35 -30.14 -12.14
N ASP A 63 -5.42 -29.57 -12.69
CA ASP A 63 -6.43 -30.29 -13.47
C ASP A 63 -5.87 -30.76 -14.84
N ILE A 64 -5.08 -29.91 -15.51
CA ILE A 64 -4.50 -30.23 -16.83
C ILE A 64 -3.36 -31.27 -16.75
N PHE A 65 -2.54 -31.23 -15.69
CA PHE A 65 -1.32 -32.05 -15.59
C PHE A 65 -1.35 -33.13 -14.50
N GLY A 66 -2.38 -33.17 -13.66
CA GLY A 66 -2.49 -34.09 -12.52
C GLY A 66 -3.02 -35.48 -12.85
N GLU A 67 -3.66 -35.69 -14.01
CA GLU A 67 -4.25 -36.99 -14.37
C GLU A 67 -3.24 -37.98 -15.02
N ASP A 68 -2.04 -37.52 -15.41
CA ASP A 68 -1.06 -38.32 -16.18
C ASP A 68 0.18 -38.80 -15.40
N VAL A 69 0.18 -38.74 -14.06
CA VAL A 69 1.27 -39.28 -13.23
C VAL A 69 0.72 -40.27 -12.19
N ALA A 70 0.40 -41.49 -12.65
CA ALA A 70 0.11 -42.65 -11.80
C ALA A 70 0.81 -43.91 -12.34
#